data_AF-A0A926ET69-F1
#
_entry.id   AF-A0A926ET69-F1
#
_cell.length_a   1.000
_cell.length_b   1.000
_cell.length_c   1.000
_cell.angle_alpha   90.00
_cell.angle_beta   90.00
_cell.angle_gamma   90.00
#
_symmetry.space_group_name_H-M   'P 1'
#
loop_
_entity.id
_entity.type
_entity.pdbx_description
1 polymer ?
#
loop_
_entity_poly.entity_id
_entity_poly.type
_entity_poly.pdbx_seq_one_letter_code
_entity_poly.pdbx_strand_id
1 'polypeptide(L)'
;MGLNPINLLSEIIRRTELNPNFIEKVGTTTNPPPTWLYHKDRKQVYDVSLPIASTGYMSILPLKRSPMSIMDELKEICNSAFIQVIDDMNESYKTYNKIAGTEYDKLPWEASVKFYSELYEEALRDSGNEFEIAYSNLMADIKDKFNSNKISTIDASNAIIEKTLEFVRDKNPCVILAIAPPYYPSTNNSLLGEKSEKINETIKKLKLYAKENFNEEYTVQNYFTGISDLSYAMFVSDQEDIDYISNNMLMWNDIYYIPLEIIKELSMPVINVGPFGRDLHKYTERVWKEDLFYKTPQLIDLVVRNMLNN
;
A
#
# COMPACT_ATOMS: atom_id res chain seq x y z
N MET A 1 6.55 -1.05 34.08
CA MET A 1 5.51 -0.29 33.34
C MET A 1 5.33 -0.95 31.98
N GLY A 2 4.10 -1.25 31.55
CA GLY A 2 3.84 -1.92 30.27
C GLY A 2 3.95 -0.97 29.08
N LEU A 3 4.39 -1.48 27.92
CA LEU A 3 4.42 -0.73 26.66
C LEU A 3 3.02 -0.72 26.03
N ASN A 4 2.41 0.46 25.88
CA ASN A 4 1.08 0.57 25.28
C ASN A 4 1.17 0.64 23.75
N PRO A 5 0.65 -0.34 22.98
CA PRO A 5 0.75 -0.36 21.53
C PRO A 5 0.02 0.82 20.86
N ILE A 6 -1.04 1.37 21.47
CA ILE A 6 -1.72 2.56 20.95
C ILE A 6 -0.77 3.76 20.89
N ASN A 7 0.08 3.94 21.90
CA ASN A 7 1.05 5.04 21.94
C ASN A 7 2.10 4.88 20.84
N LEU A 8 2.59 3.65 20.65
CA LEU A 8 3.55 3.33 19.59
C LEU A 8 2.96 3.59 18.20
N LEU A 9 1.77 3.06 17.92
CA LEU A 9 1.09 3.29 16.65
C LEU A 9 0.78 4.76 16.42
N SER A 10 0.43 5.52 17.46
CA SER A 10 0.20 6.97 17.35
C SER A 10 1.46 7.74 16.94
N GLU A 11 2.63 7.37 17.47
CA GLU A 11 3.90 7.99 17.06
C GLU A 11 4.28 7.62 15.62
N ILE A 12 4.02 6.38 15.19
CA ILE A 12 4.20 5.96 13.78
C ILE A 12 3.28 6.79 12.87
N ILE A 13 2.00 6.92 13.23
CA ILE A 13 1.02 7.74 12.48
C ILE A 13 1.53 9.18 12.36
N ARG A 14 1.96 9.80 13.47
CA ARG A 14 2.44 11.19 13.49
C ARG A 14 3.65 11.41 12.57
N ARG A 15 4.49 10.40 12.38
CA ARG A 15 5.67 10.46 11.50
C ARG A 15 5.39 10.15 10.04
N THR A 16 4.28 9.49 9.73
CA THR A 16 3.98 8.98 8.38
C THR A 16 2.83 9.72 7.71
N GLU A 17 1.85 10.23 8.48
CA GLU A 17 0.74 11.02 7.96
C GLU A 17 1.24 12.27 7.23
N LEU A 18 0.86 12.43 5.97
CA LEU A 18 1.28 13.52 5.09
C LEU A 18 2.82 13.67 4.96
N ASN A 19 3.59 12.61 5.21
CA ASN A 19 5.04 12.68 5.21
C ASN A 19 5.59 12.99 3.79
N PRO A 20 6.34 14.09 3.61
CA PRO A 20 6.81 14.54 2.31
C PRO A 20 7.86 13.63 1.66
N ASN A 21 8.53 12.75 2.41
CA ASN A 21 9.52 11.83 1.85
C ASN A 21 8.92 10.81 0.87
N PHE A 22 7.62 10.54 1.00
CA PHE A 22 6.88 9.67 0.10
C PHE A 22 6.29 10.43 -1.10
N ILE A 23 6.54 11.74 -1.23
CA ILE A 23 6.12 12.54 -2.38
C ILE A 23 7.17 12.40 -3.49
N GLU A 24 6.71 11.95 -4.64
CA GLU A 24 7.43 11.79 -5.89
C GLU A 24 6.89 12.76 -6.93
N LYS A 25 7.79 13.32 -7.75
CA LYS A 25 7.43 14.00 -9.00
C LYS A 25 8.04 13.25 -10.17
N VAL A 26 7.19 12.77 -11.08
CA VAL A 26 7.61 12.10 -12.30
C VAL A 26 6.92 12.75 -13.49
N GLY A 27 7.71 13.39 -14.34
CA GLY A 27 7.21 14.20 -15.44
C GLY A 27 6.22 15.27 -14.96
N THR A 28 4.97 15.17 -15.42
CA THR A 28 3.90 16.11 -15.09
C THR A 28 3.11 15.75 -13.83
N THR A 29 3.36 14.59 -13.22
CA THR A 29 2.56 14.10 -12.10
C THR A 29 3.31 14.15 -10.78
N THR A 30 2.61 14.58 -9.74
CA THR A 30 3.02 14.50 -8.34
C THR A 30 1.97 13.69 -7.60
N ASN A 31 2.38 12.66 -6.87
CA ASN A 31 1.46 11.87 -6.04
C ASN A 31 1.06 12.66 -4.77
N PRO A 32 -0.12 12.38 -4.20
CA PRO A 32 -0.42 12.83 -2.85
C PRO A 32 0.49 12.10 -1.83
N PRO A 33 0.77 12.72 -0.68
CA PRO A 33 1.49 12.05 0.40
C PRO A 33 0.63 10.93 1.04
N PRO A 34 1.24 10.06 1.87
CA PRO A 34 0.53 9.01 2.58
C PRO A 34 -0.60 9.52 3.46
N THR A 35 -1.64 8.69 3.61
CA THR A 35 -2.75 8.97 4.53
C THR A 35 -3.22 7.71 5.24
N TRP A 36 -3.44 7.81 6.55
CA TRP A 36 -4.00 6.74 7.37
C TRP A 36 -5.50 6.66 7.21
N LEU A 37 -5.98 5.45 6.96
CA LEU A 37 -7.39 5.18 6.69
C LEU A 37 -8.09 4.50 7.87
N TYR A 38 -7.31 3.94 8.80
CA TYR A 38 -7.81 3.19 9.94
C TYR A 38 -6.78 3.13 11.07
N HIS A 39 -7.26 3.25 12.31
CA HIS A 39 -6.48 3.12 13.53
C HIS A 39 -7.39 2.57 14.64
N LYS A 40 -7.05 1.41 15.21
CA LYS A 40 -7.84 0.79 16.28
C LYS A 40 -6.99 -0.11 17.18
N ASP A 41 -7.31 -0.16 18.47
CA ASP A 41 -6.81 -1.21 19.35
C ASP A 41 -7.47 -2.57 19.06
N ARG A 42 -6.91 -3.64 19.64
CA ARG A 42 -7.40 -5.01 19.46
C ARG A 42 -8.19 -5.55 20.66
N LYS A 43 -8.70 -4.69 21.55
CA LYS A 43 -9.58 -5.15 22.64
C LYS A 43 -10.94 -5.55 22.08
N GLN A 44 -11.42 -6.72 22.52
CA GLN A 44 -12.75 -7.23 22.17
C GLN A 44 -13.80 -6.87 23.24
N VAL A 45 -13.35 -6.61 24.46
CA VAL A 45 -14.20 -6.23 25.59
C VAL A 45 -13.60 -5.03 26.30
N TYR A 46 -14.48 -4.24 26.93
CA TYR A 46 -14.04 -3.14 27.77
C TYR A 46 -13.54 -3.67 29.11
N ASP A 47 -12.32 -3.25 29.47
CA ASP A 47 -11.73 -3.39 30.81
C ASP A 47 -10.60 -2.35 30.99
N VAL A 48 -10.04 -2.28 32.20
CA VAL A 48 -9.03 -1.28 32.61
C VAL A 48 -7.58 -1.64 32.23
N SER A 49 -7.33 -2.80 31.62
CA SER A 49 -5.99 -3.25 31.23
C SER A 49 -5.48 -2.55 29.97
N LEU A 50 -4.16 -2.57 29.78
CA LEU A 50 -3.56 -2.19 28.51
C LEU A 50 -4.04 -3.12 27.38
N PRO A 51 -4.25 -2.60 26.17
CA PRO A 51 -4.45 -3.44 24.98
C PRO A 51 -3.18 -4.24 24.70
N ILE A 52 -3.35 -5.47 24.23
CA ILE A 52 -2.22 -6.34 23.84
C ILE A 52 -1.67 -6.00 22.44
N ALA A 53 -2.48 -5.37 21.59
CA ALA A 53 -2.10 -4.94 20.25
C ALA A 53 -2.94 -3.75 19.78
N SER A 54 -2.42 -3.04 18.78
CA SER A 54 -3.13 -2.04 17.99
C SER A 54 -2.76 -2.20 16.53
N THR A 55 -3.66 -1.83 15.64
CA THR A 55 -3.52 -1.99 14.20
C THR A 55 -3.99 -0.73 13.47
N GLY A 56 -3.49 -0.56 12.26
CA GLY A 56 -3.97 0.42 11.32
C GLY A 56 -3.39 0.16 9.94
N TYR A 57 -3.89 0.89 8.95
CA TYR A 57 -3.31 0.87 7.62
C TYR A 57 -3.38 2.25 7.00
N MET A 58 -2.44 2.51 6.12
CA MET A 58 -2.33 3.73 5.34
C MET A 58 -2.30 3.41 3.85
N SER A 59 -2.73 4.37 3.06
CA SER A 59 -2.59 4.34 1.61
C SER A 59 -1.36 5.14 1.20
N ILE A 60 -0.52 4.55 0.36
CA ILE A 60 0.61 5.20 -0.30
C ILE A 60 0.45 5.01 -1.80
N LEU A 61 0.58 6.09 -2.58
CA LEU A 61 0.48 6.06 -4.04
C LEU A 61 1.88 6.25 -4.63
N PRO A 62 2.64 5.17 -4.90
CA PRO A 62 3.95 5.29 -5.54
C PRO A 62 3.85 5.75 -7.00
N LEU A 63 4.89 6.45 -7.48
CA LEU A 63 5.09 6.69 -8.91
C LEU A 63 6.19 5.79 -9.46
N LYS A 64 7.46 6.10 -9.19
CA LYS A 64 8.63 5.37 -9.70
C LYS A 64 9.31 4.50 -8.64
N ARG A 65 9.04 4.73 -7.35
CA ARG A 65 9.61 3.94 -6.25
C ARG A 65 9.02 2.54 -6.23
N SER A 66 9.87 1.55 -5.95
CA SER A 66 9.44 0.17 -5.78
C SER A 66 8.75 -0.06 -4.43
N PRO A 67 7.91 -1.10 -4.30
CA PRO A 67 7.32 -1.49 -3.02
C PRO A 67 8.38 -1.76 -1.94
N MET A 68 9.48 -2.42 -2.30
CA MET A 68 10.58 -2.71 -1.37
C MET A 68 11.17 -1.41 -0.79
N SER A 69 11.52 -0.44 -1.64
CA SER A 69 12.07 0.84 -1.21
C SER A 69 11.13 1.62 -0.27
N ILE A 70 9.82 1.52 -0.47
CA ILE A 70 8.82 2.19 0.36
C ILE A 70 8.72 1.50 1.72
N MET A 71 8.66 0.17 1.72
CA MET A 71 8.54 -0.63 2.94
C MET A 71 9.79 -0.56 3.80
N ASP A 72 10.98 -0.49 3.21
CA ASP A 72 12.24 -0.27 3.95
C ASP A 72 12.24 1.10 4.64
N GLU A 73 11.84 2.17 3.96
CA GLU A 73 11.72 3.49 4.59
C GLU A 73 10.67 3.49 5.71
N LEU A 74 9.55 2.79 5.53
CA LEU A 74 8.55 2.60 6.60
C LEU A 74 9.13 1.84 7.79
N LYS A 75 9.93 0.80 7.56
CA LYS A 75 10.60 0.03 8.62
C LYS A 75 11.53 0.92 9.44
N GLU A 76 12.31 1.78 8.79
CA GLU A 76 13.19 2.75 9.46
C GLU A 76 12.41 3.79 10.28
N ILE A 77 11.30 4.31 9.75
CA ILE A 77 10.43 5.24 10.48
C ILE A 77 9.81 4.56 11.69
N CYS A 78 9.32 3.32 11.54
CA CYS A 78 8.75 2.54 12.63
C CYS A 78 9.79 2.25 13.71
N ASN A 79 11.02 1.92 13.33
CA ASN A 79 12.10 1.64 14.27
C ASN A 79 12.45 2.91 15.07
N SER A 80 12.57 4.05 14.39
CA SER A 80 12.82 5.35 15.01
C SER A 80 11.67 5.78 15.94
N ALA A 81 10.41 5.53 15.55
CA ALA A 81 9.24 5.79 16.39
C ALA A 81 9.25 4.92 17.65
N PHE A 82 9.62 3.65 17.51
CA PHE A 82 9.66 2.72 18.63
C PHE A 82 10.75 3.10 19.64
N ILE A 83 11.96 3.41 19.16
CA ILE A 83 13.05 3.91 20.02
C ILE A 83 12.58 5.15 20.78
N GLN A 84 11.98 6.14 20.09
CA GLN A 84 11.47 7.36 20.73
C GLN A 84 10.46 7.05 21.85
N VAL A 85 9.51 6.15 21.60
CA VAL A 85 8.48 5.79 22.59
C VAL A 85 9.09 5.10 23.81
N ILE A 86 10.11 4.25 23.61
CA ILE A 86 10.84 3.63 24.71
C ILE A 86 11.60 4.68 25.52
N ASP A 87 12.26 5.64 24.87
CA ASP A 87 12.99 6.72 25.53
C ASP A 87 12.05 7.62 26.35
N ASP A 88 10.95 8.08 25.75
CA ASP A 88 9.94 8.90 26.42
C ASP A 88 9.30 8.17 27.62
N MET A 89 9.10 6.85 27.49
CA MET A 89 8.58 6.03 28.56
C MET A 89 9.59 5.87 29.71
N ASN A 90 10.88 5.72 29.42
CA ASN A 90 11.91 5.66 30.45
C ASN A 90 12.06 6.99 31.20
N GLU A 91 12.01 8.13 30.51
CA GLU A 91 12.02 9.47 31.15
C GLU A 91 10.78 9.70 32.02
N SER A 92 9.61 9.27 31.54
CA SER A 92 8.37 9.30 32.33
C SER A 92 8.46 8.41 33.55
N TYR A 93 9.01 7.20 33.40
CA TYR A 93 9.18 6.25 34.50
C TYR A 93 10.20 6.74 35.54
N LYS A 94 11.27 7.41 35.11
CA LYS A 94 12.24 8.06 36.00
C LYS A 94 11.60 9.18 36.82
N THR A 95 10.80 10.02 36.18
CA THR A 95 9.99 11.04 36.89
C THR A 95 9.03 10.41 37.88
N TYR A 96 8.32 9.35 37.49
CA TYR A 96 7.40 8.63 38.37
C TYR A 96 8.11 8.10 39.62
N ASN A 97 9.25 7.40 39.46
CA ASN A 97 10.01 6.84 40.58
C ASN A 97 10.49 7.94 41.54
N LYS A 98 10.94 9.08 41.00
CA LYS A 98 11.32 10.25 41.81
C LYS A 98 10.16 10.77 42.68
N ILE A 99 8.94 10.82 42.12
CA ILE A 99 7.74 11.25 42.85
C ILE A 99 7.29 10.20 43.86
N ALA A 100 7.34 8.92 43.49
CA ALA A 100 6.94 7.80 44.32
C ALA A 100 7.94 7.47 45.43
N GLY A 101 9.16 8.01 45.37
CA GLY A 101 10.24 7.70 46.31
C GLY A 101 10.83 6.30 46.13
N THR A 102 10.73 5.74 44.92
CA THR A 102 11.25 4.40 44.57
C THR A 102 12.52 4.51 43.73
N GLU A 103 13.33 3.45 43.72
CA GLU A 103 14.52 3.39 42.87
C GLU A 103 14.12 3.24 41.41
N TYR A 104 14.80 3.98 40.54
CA TYR A 104 14.64 3.85 39.09
C TYR A 104 15.53 2.71 38.57
N ASP A 105 14.92 1.84 37.77
CA ASP A 105 15.64 0.92 36.90
C ASP A 105 15.12 1.07 35.46
N LYS A 106 16.00 0.86 34.48
CA LYS A 106 15.65 1.02 33.06
C LYS A 106 14.63 -0.05 32.67
N LEU A 107 13.58 0.34 31.95
CA LEU A 107 12.60 -0.63 31.45
C LEU A 107 13.25 -1.54 30.39
N PRO A 108 12.90 -2.84 30.35
CA PRO A 108 13.61 -3.85 29.55
C PRO A 108 13.20 -3.87 28.07
N TRP A 109 12.51 -2.85 27.59
CA TRP A 109 11.95 -2.85 26.24
C TRP A 109 13.00 -2.45 25.21
N GLU A 110 13.02 -3.17 24.10
CA GLU A 110 13.89 -2.91 22.95
C GLU A 110 13.03 -2.77 21.69
N ALA A 111 13.46 -1.93 20.75
CA ALA A 111 12.74 -1.72 19.51
C ALA A 111 12.88 -2.95 18.61
N SER A 112 11.75 -3.45 18.10
CA SER A 112 11.69 -4.58 17.18
C SER A 112 10.67 -4.29 16.08
N VAL A 113 11.14 -4.23 14.84
CA VAL A 113 10.29 -4.03 13.66
C VAL A 113 10.59 -5.12 12.65
N LYS A 114 9.56 -5.82 12.21
CA LYS A 114 9.68 -6.97 11.29
C LYS A 114 8.70 -6.79 10.13
N PHE A 115 9.09 -7.22 8.96
CA PHE A 115 8.15 -7.53 7.89
C PHE A 115 7.38 -8.80 8.22
N TYR A 116 6.22 -8.96 7.59
CA TYR A 116 5.42 -10.16 7.78
C TYR A 116 6.14 -11.44 7.35
N SER A 117 6.95 -11.39 6.28
CA SER A 117 7.79 -12.51 5.85
C SER A 117 8.74 -12.99 6.95
N GLU A 118 9.44 -12.06 7.63
CA GLU A 118 10.32 -12.36 8.76
C GLU A 118 9.55 -13.01 9.93
N LEU A 119 8.34 -12.55 10.21
CA LEU A 119 7.46 -13.14 11.23
C LEU A 119 7.00 -14.56 10.85
N TYR A 120 6.65 -14.78 9.57
CA TYR A 120 6.22 -16.08 9.07
C TYR A 120 7.35 -17.11 9.15
N GLU A 121 8.57 -16.74 8.74
CA GLU A 121 9.76 -17.59 8.85
C GLU A 121 10.11 -17.92 10.31
N GLU A 122 9.93 -16.96 11.23
CA GLU A 122 10.12 -17.18 12.66
C GLU A 122 9.11 -18.19 13.22
N ALA A 123 7.83 -18.08 12.86
CA ALA A 123 6.80 -19.03 13.29
C ALA A 123 7.07 -20.46 12.77
N LEU A 124 7.52 -20.57 11.52
CA LEU A 124 7.97 -21.86 10.94
C LEU A 124 9.16 -22.45 11.71
N ARG A 125 10.17 -21.62 12.00
CA ARG A 125 11.35 -22.06 12.75
C ARG A 125 11.00 -22.53 14.16
N ASP A 126 10.07 -21.84 14.82
CA ASP A 126 9.77 -22.05 16.24
C ASP A 126 8.78 -23.19 16.49
N SER A 127 7.81 -23.39 15.57
CA SER A 127 6.66 -24.30 15.73
C SER A 127 6.44 -25.27 14.56
N GLY A 128 7.14 -25.11 13.43
CA GLY A 128 7.14 -26.04 12.29
C GLY A 128 5.74 -26.41 11.80
N ASN A 129 5.49 -27.71 11.64
CA ASN A 129 4.23 -28.26 11.11
C ASN A 129 2.98 -27.82 11.89
N GLU A 130 3.10 -27.54 13.19
CA GLU A 130 1.95 -27.10 13.99
C GLU A 130 1.44 -25.74 13.50
N PHE A 131 2.35 -24.82 13.20
CA PHE A 131 2.03 -23.53 12.60
C PHE A 131 1.44 -23.70 11.21
N GLU A 132 2.03 -24.52 10.34
CA GLU A 132 1.54 -24.72 8.97
C GLU A 132 0.10 -25.23 8.93
N ILE A 133 -0.25 -26.19 9.79
CA ILE A 133 -1.62 -26.72 9.91
C ILE A 133 -2.58 -25.63 10.41
N ALA A 134 -2.20 -24.90 11.46
CA ALA A 134 -3.02 -23.84 12.02
C ALA A 134 -3.24 -22.68 11.04
N TYR A 135 -2.20 -22.30 10.31
CA TYR A 135 -2.22 -21.29 9.27
C TYR A 135 -3.14 -21.69 8.11
N SER A 136 -2.99 -22.92 7.61
CA SER A 136 -3.82 -23.44 6.52
C SER A 136 -5.31 -23.48 6.89
N ASN A 137 -5.62 -23.91 8.13
CA ASN A 137 -7.00 -23.90 8.65
C ASN A 137 -7.56 -22.48 8.77
N LEU A 138 -6.76 -21.52 9.24
CA LEU A 138 -7.18 -20.13 9.31
C LEU A 138 -7.45 -19.57 7.90
N MET A 139 -6.55 -19.80 6.95
CA MET A 139 -6.69 -19.31 5.58
C MET A 139 -7.96 -19.84 4.90
N ALA A 140 -8.29 -21.12 5.11
CA ALA A 140 -9.54 -21.71 4.64
C ALA A 140 -10.78 -21.02 5.25
N ASP A 141 -10.79 -20.78 6.57
CA ASP A 141 -11.89 -20.07 7.25
C ASP A 141 -12.02 -18.60 6.78
N ILE A 142 -10.89 -17.89 6.62
CA ILE A 142 -10.89 -16.52 6.09
C ILE A 142 -11.44 -16.53 4.66
N LYS A 143 -11.04 -17.48 3.81
CA LYS A 143 -11.53 -17.59 2.43
C LYS A 143 -13.04 -17.78 2.38
N ASP A 144 -13.58 -18.69 3.19
CA ASP A 144 -15.02 -18.92 3.27
C ASP A 144 -15.80 -17.69 3.77
N LYS A 145 -15.26 -17.00 4.79
CA LYS A 145 -15.84 -15.75 5.31
C LYS A 145 -15.74 -14.61 4.30
N PHE A 146 -14.64 -14.51 3.56
CA PHE A 146 -14.43 -13.48 2.54
C PHE A 146 -15.42 -13.65 1.39
N ASN A 147 -15.55 -14.87 0.85
CA ASN A 147 -16.50 -15.21 -0.20
C ASN A 147 -17.97 -15.00 0.21
N SER A 148 -18.26 -15.03 1.52
CA SER A 148 -19.60 -14.79 2.07
C SER A 148 -19.79 -13.36 2.61
N ASN A 149 -18.85 -12.44 2.36
CA ASN A 149 -18.87 -11.05 2.86
C ASN A 149 -19.03 -10.93 4.38
N LYS A 150 -18.49 -11.90 5.14
CA LYS A 150 -18.54 -11.95 6.62
C LYS A 150 -17.27 -11.44 7.30
N ILE A 151 -16.23 -11.13 6.54
CA ILE A 151 -14.98 -10.58 7.06
C ILE A 151 -14.49 -9.48 6.12
N SER A 152 -13.99 -8.39 6.70
CA SER A 152 -13.32 -7.33 5.94
C SER A 152 -11.87 -7.73 5.64
N THR A 153 -11.27 -7.15 4.60
CA THR A 153 -9.83 -7.32 4.32
C THR A 153 -8.97 -6.92 5.52
N ILE A 154 -9.40 -5.90 6.28
CA ILE A 154 -8.69 -5.41 7.47
C ILE A 154 -8.70 -6.47 8.58
N ASP A 155 -9.87 -7.05 8.85
CA ASP A 155 -10.00 -8.08 9.89
C ASP A 155 -9.29 -9.38 9.50
N ALA A 156 -9.32 -9.75 8.22
CA ALA A 156 -8.57 -10.87 7.68
C ALA A 156 -7.05 -10.67 7.87
N SER A 157 -6.52 -9.51 7.48
CA SER A 157 -5.11 -9.15 7.67
C SER A 157 -4.69 -9.21 9.14
N ASN A 158 -5.51 -8.69 10.04
CA ASN A 158 -5.24 -8.75 11.49
C ASN A 158 -5.22 -10.20 11.98
N ALA A 159 -6.22 -11.01 11.61
CA ALA A 159 -6.30 -12.40 12.02
C ALA A 159 -5.08 -13.22 11.57
N ILE A 160 -4.57 -12.97 10.36
CA ILE A 160 -3.36 -13.61 9.83
C ILE A 160 -2.15 -13.28 10.70
N ILE A 161 -1.88 -11.99 10.94
CA ILE A 161 -0.74 -11.55 11.74
C ILE A 161 -0.85 -12.04 13.19
N GLU A 162 -2.02 -11.89 13.81
CA GLU A 162 -2.29 -12.32 15.19
C GLU A 162 -2.09 -13.83 15.33
N LYS A 163 -2.58 -14.62 14.36
CA LYS A 163 -2.40 -16.07 14.37
C LYS A 163 -0.94 -16.45 14.26
N THR A 164 -0.17 -15.83 13.37
CA THR A 164 1.26 -16.12 13.23
C THR A 164 2.03 -15.81 14.51
N LEU A 165 1.68 -14.72 15.23
CA LEU A 165 2.28 -14.37 16.52
C LEU A 165 2.00 -15.39 17.65
N GLU A 166 0.96 -16.21 17.54
CA GLU A 166 0.71 -17.29 18.50
C GLU A 166 1.85 -18.33 18.48
N PHE A 167 2.46 -18.55 17.30
CA PHE A 167 3.44 -19.61 17.03
C PHE A 167 4.92 -19.19 17.10
N VAL A 168 5.21 -17.95 17.45
CA VAL A 168 6.58 -17.50 17.74
C VAL A 168 6.93 -17.62 19.22
N ARG A 169 8.18 -17.91 19.56
CA ARG A 169 8.65 -18.01 20.95
C ARG A 169 8.91 -16.65 21.58
N ASP A 170 9.41 -15.70 20.80
CA ASP A 170 9.63 -14.33 21.25
C ASP A 170 8.29 -13.62 21.47
N LYS A 171 8.02 -13.24 22.72
CA LYS A 171 6.81 -12.51 23.11
C LYS A 171 7.11 -11.03 23.45
N ASN A 172 8.29 -10.52 23.10
CA ASN A 172 8.60 -9.11 23.23
C ASN A 172 7.72 -8.27 22.28
N PRO A 173 7.40 -7.01 22.65
CA PRO A 173 6.63 -6.14 21.78
C PRO A 173 7.35 -5.89 20.44
N CYS A 174 6.60 -5.96 19.35
CA CYS A 174 7.13 -5.73 18.00
C CYS A 174 6.13 -4.95 17.14
N VAL A 175 6.65 -4.33 16.08
CA VAL A 175 5.85 -3.75 15.00
C VAL A 175 5.96 -4.68 13.79
N ILE A 176 4.82 -5.07 13.23
CA ILE A 176 4.77 -5.90 12.02
C ILE A 176 4.29 -5.05 10.85
N LEU A 177 5.08 -5.02 9.78
CA LEU A 177 4.74 -4.36 8.52
C LEU A 177 4.35 -5.40 7.47
N ALA A 178 3.23 -5.17 6.80
CA ALA A 178 2.71 -6.05 5.75
C ALA A 178 2.03 -5.22 4.64
N ILE A 179 1.94 -5.79 3.45
CA ILE A 179 1.13 -5.24 2.36
C ILE A 179 -0.25 -5.91 2.42
N ALA A 180 -1.31 -5.10 2.43
CA ALA A 180 -2.67 -5.59 2.36
C ALA A 180 -3.24 -5.38 0.94
N PRO A 181 -4.05 -6.30 0.42
CA PRO A 181 -4.71 -6.11 -0.87
C PRO A 181 -5.80 -5.01 -0.80
N PRO A 182 -6.16 -4.41 -1.96
CA PRO A 182 -5.59 -4.63 -3.28
C PRO A 182 -4.27 -3.86 -3.51
N TYR A 183 -3.40 -4.45 -4.33
CA TYR A 183 -2.20 -3.82 -4.88
C TYR A 183 -2.44 -3.36 -6.32
N TYR A 184 -2.11 -2.10 -6.60
CA TYR A 184 -2.18 -1.49 -7.93
C TYR A 184 -0.77 -1.14 -8.39
N PRO A 185 -0.24 -1.80 -9.43
CA PRO A 185 1.07 -1.45 -9.96
C PRO A 185 1.10 -0.03 -10.55
N SER A 186 2.19 0.70 -10.31
CA SER A 186 2.42 1.99 -10.94
C SER A 186 2.90 1.80 -12.38
N THR A 187 2.11 2.27 -13.34
CA THR A 187 2.36 2.05 -14.77
C THR A 187 2.65 3.35 -15.49
N ASN A 188 3.67 3.37 -16.36
CA ASN A 188 3.98 4.50 -17.23
C ASN A 188 4.61 4.00 -18.53
N ASN A 189 4.06 4.46 -19.67
CA ASN A 189 4.56 4.06 -20.99
C ASN A 189 6.05 4.35 -21.20
N SER A 190 6.64 5.33 -20.53
CA SER A 190 8.08 5.59 -20.63
C SER A 190 8.95 4.40 -20.17
N LEU A 191 8.38 3.49 -19.39
CA LEU A 191 9.07 2.31 -18.86
C LEU A 191 9.12 1.14 -19.86
N LEU A 192 8.41 1.23 -20.97
CA LEU A 192 8.29 0.16 -21.97
C LEU A 192 9.38 0.15 -23.05
N GLY A 193 10.32 1.11 -23.03
CA GLY A 193 11.34 1.24 -24.08
C GLY A 193 10.74 1.38 -25.47
N GLU A 194 11.21 0.59 -26.44
CA GLU A 194 10.75 0.59 -27.84
C GLU A 194 9.25 0.30 -27.99
N LYS A 195 8.65 -0.52 -27.11
CA LYS A 195 7.20 -0.79 -27.12
C LYS A 195 6.37 0.49 -26.94
N SER A 196 6.95 1.58 -26.42
CA SER A 196 6.28 2.87 -26.23
C SER A 196 6.23 3.76 -27.47
N GLU A 197 6.97 3.44 -28.54
CA GLU A 197 7.11 4.34 -29.70
C GLU A 197 5.78 4.65 -30.37
N LYS A 198 5.00 3.61 -30.68
CA LYS A 198 3.70 3.75 -31.36
C LYS A 198 2.70 4.58 -30.56
N ILE A 199 2.66 4.41 -29.23
CA ILE A 199 1.77 5.21 -28.39
C ILE A 199 2.26 6.66 -28.29
N ASN A 200 3.57 6.89 -28.24
CA ASN A 200 4.14 8.23 -28.17
C ASN A 200 3.87 9.01 -29.47
N GLU A 201 3.96 8.36 -30.62
CA GLU A 201 3.55 8.94 -31.90
C GLU A 201 2.05 9.24 -31.96
N THR A 202 1.22 8.32 -31.46
CA THR A 202 -0.23 8.51 -31.39
C THR A 202 -0.59 9.70 -30.49
N ILE A 203 0.08 9.86 -29.35
CA ILE A 203 -0.09 11.02 -28.47
C ILE A 203 0.31 12.32 -29.17
N LYS A 204 1.40 12.35 -29.96
CA LYS A 204 1.78 13.54 -30.74
C LYS A 204 0.69 13.91 -31.76
N LYS A 205 0.14 12.91 -32.46
CA LYS A 205 -0.97 13.11 -33.42
C LYS A 205 -2.23 13.61 -32.72
N LEU A 206 -2.58 13.07 -31.56
CA LEU A 206 -3.71 13.55 -30.74
C LEU A 206 -3.57 15.02 -30.37
N LYS A 207 -2.38 15.44 -29.90
CA LYS A 207 -2.13 16.84 -29.55
C LYS A 207 -2.25 17.77 -30.74
N LEU A 208 -1.73 17.37 -31.90
CA LEU A 208 -1.86 18.13 -33.14
C LEU A 208 -3.33 18.24 -33.56
N TYR A 209 -4.06 17.12 -33.56
CA TYR A 209 -5.48 17.06 -33.90
C TYR A 209 -6.31 17.97 -33.00
N ALA A 210 -6.09 17.93 -31.67
CA ALA A 210 -6.78 18.80 -30.72
C ALA A 210 -6.47 20.29 -30.98
N LYS A 211 -5.22 20.62 -31.32
CA LYS A 211 -4.83 22.00 -31.65
C LYS A 211 -5.50 22.50 -32.92
N GLU A 212 -5.57 21.68 -33.97
CA GLU A 212 -6.10 22.07 -35.27
C GLU A 212 -7.64 22.08 -35.31
N ASN A 213 -8.31 21.12 -34.64
CA ASN A 213 -9.75 20.92 -34.75
C ASN A 213 -10.54 21.52 -33.58
N PHE A 214 -9.94 21.61 -32.39
CA PHE A 214 -10.59 22.15 -31.19
C PHE A 214 -9.97 23.47 -30.73
N ASN A 215 -8.84 23.88 -31.29
CA ASN A 215 -8.04 25.02 -30.81
C ASN A 215 -7.63 24.87 -29.33
N GLU A 216 -7.36 23.63 -28.90
CA GLU A 216 -6.99 23.30 -27.52
C GLU A 216 -5.56 22.74 -27.43
N GLU A 217 -4.88 22.99 -26.31
CA GLU A 217 -3.55 22.44 -26.04
C GLU A 217 -3.62 21.33 -25.00
N TYR A 218 -3.22 20.12 -25.38
CA TYR A 218 -3.31 18.95 -24.53
C TYR A 218 -1.94 18.60 -23.95
N THR A 219 -1.91 18.34 -22.65
CA THR A 219 -0.73 17.86 -21.93
C THR A 219 -0.88 16.37 -21.62
N VAL A 220 0.24 15.66 -21.45
CA VAL A 220 0.22 14.26 -21.03
C VAL A 220 0.33 14.25 -19.53
N GLN A 221 -0.61 13.60 -18.86
CA GLN A 221 -0.47 13.25 -17.45
C GLN A 221 0.23 11.89 -17.37
N ASN A 222 1.43 11.85 -16.79
CA ASN A 222 2.26 10.64 -16.75
C ASN A 222 1.66 9.52 -15.90
N TYR A 223 0.95 9.86 -14.82
CA TYR A 223 0.25 8.90 -13.98
C TYR A 223 -1.17 9.39 -13.69
N PHE A 224 -2.12 8.48 -13.80
CA PHE A 224 -3.47 8.69 -13.29
C PHE A 224 -3.47 8.39 -11.80
N THR A 225 -3.72 9.40 -10.96
CA THR A 225 -3.68 9.27 -9.48
C THR A 225 -5.01 8.79 -8.89
N GLY A 226 -5.96 8.38 -9.73
CA GLY A 226 -7.16 7.63 -9.34
C GLY A 226 -6.97 6.13 -9.52
N ILE A 227 -7.99 5.34 -9.16
CA ILE A 227 -7.99 3.89 -9.37
C ILE A 227 -8.30 3.59 -10.84
N SER A 228 -7.50 2.73 -11.47
CA SER A 228 -7.71 2.32 -12.86
C SER A 228 -7.16 0.91 -13.10
N ASP A 229 -7.98 0.06 -13.73
CA ASP A 229 -7.58 -1.29 -14.12
C ASP A 229 -6.47 -1.30 -15.19
N LEU A 230 -6.18 -0.15 -15.82
CA LEU A 230 -5.01 0.00 -16.69
C LEU A 230 -3.69 -0.29 -15.97
N SER A 231 -3.66 -0.19 -14.64
CA SER A 231 -2.52 -0.60 -13.81
C SER A 231 -2.16 -2.09 -13.97
N TYR A 232 -3.09 -2.93 -14.43
CA TYR A 232 -2.88 -4.35 -14.66
C TYR A 232 -2.46 -4.70 -16.10
N ALA A 233 -2.39 -3.74 -17.01
CA ALA A 233 -1.96 -3.96 -18.40
C ALA A 233 -0.45 -3.76 -18.59
N MET A 234 0.27 -3.33 -17.56
CA MET A 234 1.70 -3.09 -17.58
C MET A 234 2.33 -3.40 -16.23
N PHE A 235 3.47 -4.09 -16.25
CA PHE A 235 4.31 -4.29 -15.09
C PHE A 235 5.76 -4.41 -15.57
N VAL A 236 6.61 -3.48 -15.18
CA VAL A 236 7.99 -3.40 -15.70
C VAL A 236 9.05 -3.69 -14.65
N SER A 237 8.64 -3.92 -13.41
CA SER A 237 9.54 -4.24 -12.30
C SER A 237 10.25 -5.58 -12.49
N ASP A 238 11.37 -5.75 -11.81
CA ASP A 238 12.18 -6.96 -11.85
C ASP A 238 11.53 -8.12 -11.06
N GLN A 239 12.21 -9.27 -11.02
CA GLN A 239 11.71 -10.42 -10.27
C GLN A 239 11.80 -10.18 -8.76
N GLU A 240 12.79 -9.41 -8.30
CA GLU A 240 12.98 -9.11 -6.87
C GLU A 240 11.75 -8.37 -6.30
N ASP A 241 11.21 -7.41 -7.06
CA ASP A 241 9.96 -6.72 -6.70
C ASP A 241 8.75 -7.67 -6.65
N ILE A 242 8.63 -8.62 -7.60
CA ILE A 242 7.54 -9.61 -7.61
C ILE A 242 7.63 -10.50 -6.37
N ASP A 243 8.82 -11.02 -6.10
CA ASP A 243 9.08 -11.89 -4.95
C ASP A 243 8.81 -11.12 -3.65
N TYR A 244 9.26 -9.86 -3.55
CA TYR A 244 9.01 -9.00 -2.40
C TYR A 244 7.52 -8.79 -2.13
N ILE A 245 6.75 -8.46 -3.18
CA ILE A 245 5.29 -8.31 -3.11
C ILE A 245 4.67 -9.64 -2.64
N SER A 246 5.05 -10.76 -3.24
CA SER A 246 4.47 -12.07 -2.93
C SER A 246 4.73 -12.52 -1.49
N ASN A 247 5.93 -12.23 -0.95
CA ASN A 247 6.35 -12.65 0.38
C ASN A 247 5.80 -11.74 1.49
N ASN A 248 5.49 -10.48 1.18
CA ASN A 248 5.04 -9.49 2.18
C ASN A 248 3.56 -9.13 2.05
N MET A 249 2.86 -9.66 1.04
CA MET A 249 1.43 -9.43 0.88
C MET A 249 0.61 -10.51 1.56
N LEU A 250 -0.30 -10.06 2.42
CA LEU A 250 -1.24 -10.94 3.09
C LEU A 250 -2.24 -11.48 2.07
N MET A 251 -2.67 -12.73 2.28
CA MET A 251 -3.64 -13.44 1.44
C MET A 251 -3.21 -13.70 -0.01
N TRP A 252 -1.93 -13.52 -0.33
CA TRP A 252 -1.37 -13.80 -1.65
C TRP A 252 -1.55 -15.27 -2.05
N ASN A 253 -1.84 -15.53 -3.33
CA ASN A 253 -2.08 -16.85 -3.92
C ASN A 253 -3.26 -17.65 -3.32
N ASP A 254 -4.09 -17.06 -2.47
CA ASP A 254 -5.26 -17.74 -1.90
C ASP A 254 -6.58 -16.97 -2.13
N ILE A 255 -6.68 -15.78 -1.53
CA ILE A 255 -7.86 -14.90 -1.67
C ILE A 255 -7.56 -13.77 -2.65
N TYR A 256 -6.31 -13.31 -2.68
CA TYR A 256 -5.85 -12.26 -3.58
C TYR A 256 -4.70 -12.75 -4.44
N TYR A 257 -4.77 -12.50 -5.74
CA TYR A 257 -3.72 -12.88 -6.68
C TYR A 257 -3.70 -11.93 -7.88
N ILE A 258 -2.49 -11.52 -8.28
CA ILE A 258 -2.24 -10.87 -9.57
C ILE A 258 -1.12 -11.64 -10.28
N PRO A 259 -1.29 -12.05 -11.54
CA PRO A 259 -0.26 -12.74 -12.29
C PRO A 259 0.81 -11.76 -12.81
N LEU A 260 1.61 -11.18 -11.90
CA LEU A 260 2.57 -10.12 -12.21
C LEU A 260 3.60 -10.53 -13.28
N GLU A 261 4.03 -11.80 -13.27
CA GLU A 261 4.93 -12.35 -14.29
C GLU A 261 4.29 -12.35 -15.68
N ILE A 262 3.03 -12.78 -15.79
CA ILE A 262 2.29 -12.76 -17.06
C ILE A 262 2.08 -11.32 -17.54
N ILE A 263 1.73 -10.40 -16.64
CA ILE A 263 1.57 -8.98 -16.97
C ILE A 263 2.89 -8.39 -17.46
N LYS A 264 4.03 -8.78 -16.86
CA LYS A 264 5.36 -8.34 -17.27
C LYS A 264 5.69 -8.77 -18.70
N GLU A 265 5.46 -10.04 -19.02
CA GLU A 265 5.68 -10.57 -20.38
C GLU A 265 4.78 -9.89 -21.41
N LEU A 266 3.50 -9.71 -21.09
CA LEU A 266 2.47 -9.14 -21.98
C LEU A 266 2.42 -7.61 -21.96
N SER A 267 3.25 -6.95 -21.16
CA SER A 267 3.18 -5.51 -20.89
C SER A 267 3.02 -4.71 -22.17
N MET A 268 1.96 -3.91 -22.21
CA MET A 268 1.53 -3.13 -23.36
C MET A 268 1.31 -1.66 -23.00
N PRO A 269 1.48 -0.74 -23.96
CA PRO A 269 1.19 0.67 -23.71
C PRO A 269 -0.27 0.90 -23.34
N VAL A 270 -0.50 1.78 -22.37
CA VAL A 270 -1.83 2.19 -21.91
C VAL A 270 -2.05 3.68 -22.13
N ILE A 271 -3.26 4.06 -22.48
CA ILE A 271 -3.65 5.48 -22.54
C ILE A 271 -5.07 5.61 -22.00
N ASN A 272 -5.26 6.56 -21.09
CA ASN A 272 -6.59 6.94 -20.63
C ASN A 272 -7.03 8.18 -21.42
N VAL A 273 -8.09 8.03 -22.21
CA VAL A 273 -8.71 9.12 -22.99
C VAL A 273 -10.14 9.27 -22.51
N GLY A 274 -10.43 10.40 -21.85
CA GLY A 274 -11.74 10.68 -21.29
C GLY A 274 -12.08 12.17 -21.40
N PRO A 275 -13.35 12.53 -21.15
CA PRO A 275 -13.78 13.92 -21.14
C PRO A 275 -13.18 14.67 -19.94
N PHE A 276 -13.07 16.00 -20.04
CA PHE A 276 -12.72 16.80 -18.88
C PHE A 276 -13.78 16.63 -17.78
N GLY A 277 -13.34 16.20 -16.60
CA GLY A 277 -14.20 15.90 -15.46
C GLY A 277 -13.75 16.58 -14.17
N ARG A 278 -14.66 16.66 -13.21
CA ARG A 278 -14.37 17.06 -11.83
C ARG A 278 -15.04 16.11 -10.87
N ASP A 279 -14.44 16.01 -9.68
CA ASP A 279 -14.98 15.26 -8.54
C ASP A 279 -15.16 13.76 -8.82
N LEU A 280 -14.19 13.14 -9.50
CA LEU A 280 -14.12 11.69 -9.72
C LEU A 280 -14.35 10.92 -8.40
N HIS A 281 -15.25 9.93 -8.45
CA HIS A 281 -15.68 9.10 -7.31
C HIS A 281 -16.29 9.86 -6.13
N LYS A 282 -16.79 11.08 -6.34
CA LYS A 282 -17.57 11.83 -5.35
C LYS A 282 -19.01 11.99 -5.82
N TYR A 283 -19.92 12.27 -4.90
CA TYR A 283 -21.34 12.49 -5.21
C TYR A 283 -21.60 13.69 -6.15
N THR A 284 -20.61 14.57 -6.35
CA THR A 284 -20.64 15.71 -7.28
C THR A 284 -19.93 15.44 -8.62
N GLU A 285 -19.58 14.18 -8.90
CA GLU A 285 -18.90 13.79 -10.13
C GLU A 285 -19.64 14.30 -11.37
N ARG A 286 -18.89 14.95 -12.26
CA ARG A 286 -19.44 15.54 -13.49
C ARG A 286 -18.38 15.66 -14.57
N VAL A 287 -18.83 15.62 -15.81
CA VAL A 287 -17.99 15.75 -17.00
C VAL A 287 -18.49 16.89 -17.90
N TRP A 288 -17.60 17.43 -18.72
CA TRP A 288 -17.94 18.43 -19.71
C TRP A 288 -18.68 17.79 -20.88
N LYS A 289 -19.90 18.26 -21.15
CA LYS A 289 -20.79 17.65 -22.16
C LYS A 289 -20.20 17.70 -23.56
N GLU A 290 -19.52 18.80 -23.92
CA GLU A 290 -18.93 18.95 -25.25
C GLU A 290 -17.83 17.92 -25.49
N ASP A 291 -16.99 17.67 -24.48
CA ASP A 291 -15.96 16.64 -24.56
C ASP A 291 -16.60 15.26 -24.66
N LEU A 292 -17.57 14.97 -23.77
CA LEU A 292 -18.23 13.67 -23.71
C LEU A 292 -18.92 13.31 -25.04
N PHE A 293 -19.67 14.25 -25.63
CA PHE A 293 -20.50 13.96 -26.81
C PHE A 293 -19.75 14.13 -28.14
N TYR A 294 -18.73 14.98 -28.20
CA TYR A 294 -18.12 15.36 -29.49
C TYR A 294 -16.60 15.14 -29.53
N LYS A 295 -15.83 15.69 -28.58
CA LYS A 295 -14.36 15.66 -28.69
C LYS A 295 -13.75 14.31 -28.32
N THR A 296 -14.13 13.75 -27.18
CA THR A 296 -13.61 12.46 -26.70
C THR A 296 -13.89 11.32 -27.68
N PRO A 297 -15.09 11.17 -28.27
CA PRO A 297 -15.32 10.15 -29.30
C PRO A 297 -14.38 10.27 -30.51
N GLN A 298 -14.11 11.49 -30.99
CA GLN A 298 -13.18 11.73 -32.11
C GLN A 298 -11.73 11.39 -31.74
N LEU A 299 -11.32 11.74 -30.52
CA LEU A 299 -9.98 11.40 -30.01
C LEU A 299 -9.81 9.88 -29.85
N ILE A 300 -10.84 9.18 -29.34
CA ILE A 300 -10.83 7.72 -29.23
C ILE A 300 -10.74 7.07 -30.63
N ASP A 301 -11.55 7.51 -31.60
CA ASP A 301 -11.48 7.02 -32.99
C ASP A 301 -10.07 7.21 -33.57
N LEU A 302 -9.45 8.37 -33.34
CA LEU A 302 -8.07 8.63 -33.77
C LEU A 302 -7.06 7.68 -33.09
N VAL A 303 -7.19 7.41 -31.79
CA VAL A 303 -6.33 6.44 -31.09
C VAL A 303 -6.50 5.05 -31.70
N VAL A 304 -7.73 4.58 -31.84
CA VAL A 304 -8.04 3.24 -32.36
C VAL A 304 -7.46 3.06 -33.77
N ARG A 305 -7.68 4.01 -34.68
CA ARG A 305 -7.14 3.95 -36.05
C ARG A 305 -5.61 3.91 -36.09
N ASN A 306 -4.96 4.77 -35.30
CA ASN A 306 -3.50 4.81 -35.26
C ASN A 306 -2.90 3.57 -34.59
N MET A 307 -3.53 3.04 -33.53
CA MET A 307 -3.02 1.89 -32.79
C MET A 307 -3.29 0.57 -33.50
N LEU A 308 -4.42 0.43 -34.20
CA LEU A 308 -4.86 -0.84 -34.81
C LEU A 308 -4.64 -0.93 -36.33
N ASN A 309 -4.04 0.09 -36.96
CA ASN A 309 -3.80 0.13 -38.41
C ASN A 309 -5.09 -0.04 -39.25
N ASN A 310 -6.18 0.61 -38.82
CA ASN A 310 -7.45 0.68 -39.57
C ASN A 310 -7.66 2.08 -40.16
#